data_AF-A0A1D6IIL8-F1
#
_entry.id   AF-A0A1D6IIL8-F1
#
_cell.length_a   1.000
_cell.length_b   1.000
_cell.length_c   1.000
_cell.angle_alpha   90.00
_cell.angle_beta   90.00
_cell.angle_gamma   90.00
#
_symmetry.space_group_name_H-M   'P 1'
#
loop_
_entity.id
_entity.type
_entity.pdbx_description
1 polymer ?
#
loop_
_entity_poly.entity_id
_entity_poly.type
_entity_poly.pdbx_seq_one_letter_code
_entity_poly.pdbx_strand_id
1 'polypeptide(L)'
;MEVTRAPTLFATHFHELTALAHRNDDEHQHISDIGVANYHVGAHIDPLSRKLTMLYKVEPGACDQSFGIHVAEFANFPEAVVALAKSKAAELEDFSTTPTFSDDLKDEVGSKRKRVFSPDDITRGAARARLFLEEFAALPMDEMDGSKILEMATKMKADLQKDAADNPWLQQFF
;
A
#
# COMPACT_ATOMS: atom_id res chain seq x y z
N MET A 1 -31.66 -22.51 -6.94
CA MET A 1 -31.15 -21.61 -7.99
C MET A 1 -30.10 -22.36 -8.77
N GLU A 2 -30.25 -22.42 -10.09
CA GLU A 2 -29.24 -23.01 -10.97
C GLU A 2 -28.10 -22.01 -11.14
N VAL A 3 -26.84 -22.45 -10.97
CA VAL A 3 -25.66 -21.58 -11.07
C VAL A 3 -25.01 -21.78 -12.43
N THR A 4 -25.17 -20.80 -13.33
CA THR A 4 -24.51 -20.81 -14.64
C THR A 4 -23.11 -20.20 -14.55
N ARG A 5 -22.08 -20.98 -14.88
CA ARG A 5 -20.68 -20.51 -14.94
C ARG A 5 -20.33 -20.08 -16.37
N ALA A 6 -20.59 -18.82 -16.71
CA ALA A 6 -20.35 -18.27 -18.05
C ALA A 6 -18.95 -17.63 -18.18
N PRO A 7 -18.28 -17.71 -19.34
CA PRO A 7 -17.08 -16.94 -19.61
C PRO A 7 -17.34 -15.44 -19.43
N THR A 8 -16.51 -14.76 -18.64
CA THR A 8 -16.72 -13.36 -18.26
C THR A 8 -15.41 -12.59 -18.36
N LEU A 9 -15.45 -11.42 -19.01
CA LEU A 9 -14.39 -10.41 -18.95
C LEU A 9 -14.87 -9.27 -18.05
N PHE A 10 -14.07 -8.89 -17.06
CA PHE A 10 -14.42 -7.85 -16.12
C PHE A 10 -13.34 -6.76 -16.12
N ALA A 11 -13.62 -5.62 -16.75
CA ALA A 11 -12.75 -4.45 -16.74
C ALA A 11 -13.08 -3.59 -15.52
N THR A 12 -12.07 -3.27 -14.70
CA THR A 12 -12.26 -2.56 -13.44
C THR A 12 -11.09 -1.62 -13.12
N HIS A 13 -11.36 -0.63 -12.28
CA HIS A 13 -10.36 0.24 -11.65
C HIS A 13 -10.09 -0.12 -10.18
N PHE A 14 -10.84 -1.07 -9.61
CA PHE A 14 -10.63 -1.54 -8.24
C PHE A 14 -9.49 -2.56 -8.19
N HIS A 15 -8.34 -2.16 -7.64
CA HIS A 15 -7.19 -3.04 -7.51
C HIS A 15 -7.43 -4.16 -6.48
N GLU A 16 -8.27 -3.92 -5.48
CA GLU A 16 -8.61 -4.87 -4.43
C GLU A 16 -9.30 -6.13 -4.96
N LEU A 17 -9.99 -6.04 -6.10
CA LEU A 17 -10.62 -7.20 -6.75
C LEU A 17 -9.59 -8.17 -7.33
N THR A 18 -8.36 -7.74 -7.57
CA THR A 18 -7.29 -8.64 -8.04
C THR A 18 -6.97 -9.72 -7.01
N ALA A 19 -7.23 -9.47 -5.72
CA ALA A 19 -7.12 -10.46 -4.66
C ALA A 19 -8.07 -11.66 -4.83
N LEU A 20 -9.15 -11.54 -5.62
CA LEU A 20 -10.07 -12.65 -5.89
C LEU A 20 -9.40 -13.81 -6.62
N ALA A 21 -8.37 -13.54 -7.44
CA ALA A 21 -7.59 -14.58 -8.10
C ALA A 21 -6.73 -15.39 -7.11
N HIS A 22 -6.46 -14.86 -5.92
CA HIS A 22 -5.56 -15.43 -4.91
C HIS A 22 -6.28 -16.12 -3.75
N ARG A 23 -7.62 -16.03 -3.64
CA ARG A 23 -8.39 -16.62 -2.52
C ARG A 23 -8.47 -18.16 -2.53
N ASN A 24 -7.68 -18.82 -3.37
CA ASN A 24 -7.67 -20.26 -3.54
C ASN A 24 -6.62 -20.98 -2.66
N ASP A 25 -5.73 -20.24 -1.98
CA ASP A 25 -4.64 -20.85 -1.18
C ASP A 25 -4.98 -21.09 0.29
N ASP A 26 -6.14 -20.61 0.77
CA ASP A 26 -6.61 -20.93 2.12
C ASP A 26 -7.24 -22.34 2.15
N GLU A 27 -6.46 -23.29 2.68
CA GLU A 27 -6.65 -24.74 2.83
C GLU A 27 -8.02 -25.27 3.36
N HIS A 28 -9.00 -24.40 3.64
CA HIS A 28 -10.23 -24.78 4.36
C HIS A 28 -11.53 -24.65 3.56
N GLN A 29 -11.49 -24.29 2.27
CA GLN A 29 -12.69 -24.29 1.44
C GLN A 29 -12.45 -25.05 0.13
N HIS A 30 -13.11 -26.20 0.00
CA HIS A 30 -13.23 -27.01 -1.23
C HIS A 30 -13.95 -26.24 -2.36
N ILE A 31 -13.39 -25.14 -2.83
CA ILE A 31 -13.76 -24.47 -4.08
C ILE A 31 -12.49 -24.46 -4.95
N SER A 32 -12.12 -25.63 -5.43
CA SER A 32 -10.90 -25.88 -6.21
C SER A 32 -10.87 -25.22 -7.60
N ASP A 33 -11.86 -24.41 -7.99
CA ASP A 33 -12.03 -23.96 -9.38
C ASP A 33 -12.56 -22.52 -9.50
N ILE A 34 -11.98 -21.56 -8.79
CA ILE A 34 -12.16 -20.15 -9.17
C ILE A 34 -11.23 -19.89 -10.37
N GLY A 35 -11.75 -20.08 -11.57
CA GLY A 35 -11.08 -19.79 -12.85
C GLY A 35 -10.95 -18.29 -13.13
N VAL A 36 -10.51 -17.51 -12.13
CA VAL A 36 -10.29 -16.07 -12.23
C VAL A 36 -8.82 -15.82 -12.46
N ALA A 37 -8.51 -15.12 -13.54
CA ALA A 37 -7.16 -14.69 -13.87
C ALA A 37 -7.13 -13.17 -14.04
N ASN A 38 -6.13 -12.54 -13.43
CA ASN A 38 -5.90 -11.10 -13.57
C ASN A 38 -5.13 -10.83 -14.86
N TYR A 39 -5.57 -9.79 -15.58
CA TYR A 39 -4.88 -9.24 -16.73
C TYR A 39 -4.93 -7.71 -16.66
N HIS A 40 -3.92 -7.06 -17.22
CA HIS A 40 -3.89 -5.61 -17.36
C HIS A 40 -3.40 -5.19 -18.74
N VAL A 41 -3.60 -3.91 -19.08
CA VAL A 41 -3.07 -3.33 -20.33
C VAL A 41 -1.78 -2.60 -20.02
N GLY A 42 -0.70 -2.96 -20.72
CA GLY A 42 0.63 -2.39 -20.53
C GLY A 42 0.71 -0.92 -20.97
N ALA A 43 1.46 -0.14 -20.19
CA ALA A 43 1.82 1.24 -20.51
C ALA A 43 3.28 1.49 -20.13
N HIS A 44 3.93 2.41 -20.84
CA HIS A 44 5.32 2.79 -20.61
C HIS A 44 5.42 4.27 -20.27
N ILE A 45 6.17 4.60 -19.22
CA ILE A 45 6.51 5.98 -18.85
C ILE A 45 7.98 6.20 -19.18
N ASP A 46 8.26 7.22 -19.98
CA ASP A 46 9.63 7.69 -20.20
C ASP A 46 10.14 8.42 -18.93
N PRO A 47 11.22 7.95 -18.28
CA PRO A 47 11.72 8.54 -17.05
C PRO A 47 12.27 9.96 -17.22
N LEU A 48 12.71 10.34 -18.43
CA LEU A 48 13.26 11.66 -18.72
C LEU A 48 12.16 12.63 -19.13
N SER A 49 11.32 12.24 -20.09
CA SER A 49 10.28 13.12 -20.63
C SER A 49 8.96 13.08 -19.85
N ARG A 50 8.82 12.14 -18.89
CA ARG A 50 7.59 11.88 -18.12
C ARG A 50 6.38 11.52 -19.00
N LYS A 51 6.61 11.17 -20.26
CA LYS A 51 5.54 10.89 -21.23
C LYS A 51 4.99 9.48 -21.04
N LEU A 52 3.68 9.39 -20.94
CA LEU A 52 2.94 8.13 -20.91
C LEU A 52 2.65 7.62 -22.33
N THR A 53 3.00 6.38 -22.62
CA THR A 53 2.71 5.69 -23.89
C THR A 53 1.91 4.42 -23.61
N MET A 54 0.68 4.35 -24.14
CA MET A 54 -0.15 3.15 -24.05
C MET A 54 0.34 2.10 -25.05
N LEU A 55 0.65 0.88 -24.58
CA LEU A 55 1.17 -0.20 -25.44
C LEU A 55 0.04 -1.02 -26.09
N TYR A 56 -1.19 -0.89 -25.58
CA TYR A 56 -2.37 -1.68 -26.00
C TYR A 56 -2.16 -3.19 -25.97
N LYS A 57 -1.18 -3.66 -25.18
CA LYS A 57 -0.84 -5.06 -25.01
C LYS A 57 -1.46 -5.57 -23.71
N VAL A 58 -2.20 -6.67 -23.79
CA VAL A 58 -2.75 -7.33 -22.60
C VAL A 58 -1.70 -8.28 -22.03
N GLU A 59 -1.38 -8.13 -20.75
CA GLU A 59 -0.36 -8.90 -20.05
C GLU A 59 -0.98 -9.55 -18.79
N PRO A 60 -0.51 -10.76 -18.39
CA PRO A 60 -1.01 -11.43 -17.21
C PRO A 60 -0.63 -10.67 -15.93
N GLY A 61 -1.44 -10.82 -14.88
CA GLY A 61 -1.24 -10.20 -13.58
C GLY A 61 -1.99 -8.87 -13.41
N ALA A 62 -1.93 -8.34 -12.19
CA ALA A 62 -2.49 -7.03 -11.85
C ALA A 62 -1.56 -5.89 -12.29
N CYS A 63 -2.13 -4.73 -12.61
CA CYS A 63 -1.35 -3.53 -12.88
C CYS A 63 -0.72 -3.01 -11.58
N ASP A 64 0.60 -2.80 -11.58
CA ASP A 64 1.41 -2.36 -10.43
C ASP A 64 1.54 -0.83 -10.31
N GLN A 65 0.99 -0.08 -11.27
CA GLN A 65 1.16 1.37 -11.36
C GLN A 65 -0.16 2.11 -11.66
N SER A 66 -0.46 3.09 -10.82
CA SER A 66 -1.50 4.08 -11.09
C SER A 66 -0.97 5.18 -12.02
N PHE A 67 -1.47 5.21 -13.26
CA PHE A 67 -1.06 6.21 -14.25
C PHE A 67 -1.81 7.55 -14.16
N GLY A 68 -2.79 7.68 -13.26
CA GLY A 68 -3.66 8.87 -13.17
C GLY A 68 -2.90 10.19 -12.99
N ILE A 69 -1.87 10.21 -12.12
CA ILE A 69 -1.04 11.41 -11.90
C ILE A 69 -0.21 11.75 -13.14
N HIS A 70 0.33 10.74 -13.83
CA HIS A 70 1.09 10.95 -15.08
C HIS A 70 0.19 11.48 -16.20
N VAL A 71 -1.08 11.04 -16.25
CA VAL A 71 -2.08 11.60 -17.16
C VAL A 71 -2.38 13.07 -16.82
N ALA A 72 -2.46 13.43 -15.53
CA ALA A 72 -2.68 14.81 -15.10
C ALA A 72 -1.49 15.73 -15.47
N GLU A 73 -0.25 15.25 -15.34
CA GLU A 73 0.95 15.94 -15.82
C GLU A 73 0.87 16.18 -17.33
N PHE A 74 0.52 15.15 -18.10
CA PHE A 74 0.37 15.25 -19.56
C PHE A 74 -0.77 16.21 -19.96
N ALA A 75 -1.84 16.30 -19.17
CA ALA A 75 -2.95 17.21 -19.37
C ALA A 75 -2.63 18.67 -18.95
N ASN A 76 -1.38 18.98 -18.58
CA ASN A 76 -0.93 20.29 -18.12
C ASN A 76 -1.73 20.83 -16.92
N PHE A 77 -2.05 19.95 -15.96
CA PHE A 77 -2.59 20.39 -14.69
C PHE A 77 -1.56 21.28 -13.96
N PRO A 78 -2.00 22.26 -13.14
CA PRO A 78 -1.08 23.10 -12.38
C PRO A 78 -0.15 22.25 -11.50
N GLU A 79 1.14 22.59 -11.47
CA GLU A 79 2.15 21.82 -10.75
C GLU A 79 1.82 21.64 -9.26
N ALA A 80 1.26 22.68 -8.63
CA ALA A 80 0.79 22.63 -7.24
C ALA A 80 -0.29 21.55 -7.01
N VAL A 81 -1.18 21.34 -7.98
CA VAL A 81 -2.23 20.31 -7.91
C VAL A 81 -1.63 18.91 -8.06
N VAL A 82 -0.71 18.74 -9.02
CA VAL A 82 0.00 17.46 -9.22
C VAL A 82 0.84 17.10 -8.00
N ALA A 83 1.55 18.07 -7.42
CA ALA A 83 2.36 17.87 -6.22
C ALA A 83 1.49 17.44 -5.02
N LEU A 84 0.35 18.09 -4.81
CA LEU A 84 -0.61 17.71 -3.77
C LEU A 84 -1.18 16.32 -4.02
N ALA A 85 -1.54 15.99 -5.26
CA ALA A 85 -2.04 14.67 -5.63
C ALA A 85 -1.01 13.56 -5.36
N LYS A 86 0.28 13.81 -5.64
CA LYS A 86 1.38 12.89 -5.29
C LYS A 86 1.50 12.67 -3.79
N SER A 87 1.44 13.75 -3.01
CA SER A 87 1.47 13.65 -1.54
C SER A 87 0.30 12.81 -1.01
N LYS A 88 -0.91 13.06 -1.52
CA LYS A 88 -2.10 12.30 -1.13
C LYS A 88 -2.06 10.84 -1.58
N ALA A 89 -1.55 10.56 -2.77
CA ALA A 89 -1.36 9.19 -3.23
C ALA A 89 -0.39 8.43 -2.33
N ALA A 90 0.74 9.03 -1.95
CA ALA A 90 1.68 8.42 -1.02
C ALA A 90 1.04 8.12 0.35
N GLU A 91 0.26 9.06 0.90
CA GLU A 91 -0.48 8.84 2.15
C GLU A 91 -1.45 7.64 2.03
N LEU A 92 -2.18 7.51 0.92
CA LEU A 92 -3.22 6.49 0.73
C LEU A 92 -2.68 5.10 0.35
N GLU A 93 -1.56 5.02 -0.37
CA GLU A 93 -0.94 3.74 -0.74
C GLU A 93 -0.49 2.95 0.51
N ASP A 94 -0.02 3.62 1.56
CA ASP A 94 0.38 2.97 2.82
C ASP A 94 -0.80 2.32 3.58
N PHE A 95 -2.02 2.82 3.40
CA PHE A 95 -3.23 2.24 3.99
C PHE A 95 -3.77 1.03 3.22
N SER A 96 -3.28 0.77 2.01
CA SER A 96 -3.64 -0.41 1.21
C SER A 96 -2.81 -1.64 1.60
N THR A 97 -2.71 -1.93 2.89
CA THR A 97 -2.08 -3.16 3.42
C THR A 97 -3.02 -4.36 3.25
N THR A 98 -3.33 -4.71 2.01
CA THR A 98 -3.60 -6.11 1.68
C THR A 98 -2.26 -6.78 1.41
N PRO A 99 -1.93 -7.91 2.07
CA PRO A 99 -0.68 -8.61 1.84
C PRO A 99 -0.71 -9.15 0.41
N THR A 100 -0.10 -8.42 -0.52
CA THR A 100 0.37 -9.04 -1.77
C THR A 100 1.41 -10.07 -1.36
N PHE A 101 1.02 -11.34 -1.32
CA PHE A 101 1.97 -12.44 -1.28
C PHE A 101 2.66 -12.42 -2.64
N SER A 102 3.91 -11.99 -2.66
CA SER A 102 4.74 -12.05 -3.86
C SER A 102 5.11 -13.52 -4.06
N ASP A 103 4.54 -14.14 -5.08
CA ASP A 103 4.88 -15.50 -5.48
C ASP A 103 6.34 -15.56 -5.98
N ASP A 104 7.05 -16.57 -5.48
CA ASP A 104 8.40 -16.98 -5.83
C ASP A 104 8.37 -17.73 -7.17
N LEU A 105 8.16 -17.01 -8.26
CA LEU A 105 8.42 -17.53 -9.60
C LEU A 105 9.41 -16.62 -10.33
N LYS A 106 10.55 -17.22 -10.66
CA LYS A 106 11.60 -16.70 -11.52
C LYS A 106 11.01 -16.41 -12.90
N ASP A 107 10.96 -15.14 -13.29
CA ASP A 107 11.61 -14.61 -14.50
C ASP A 107 11.14 -13.17 -14.79
N GLU A 108 12.15 -12.28 -14.79
CA GLU A 108 12.39 -11.04 -15.53
C GLU A 108 11.25 -10.17 -16.13
N VAL A 109 11.49 -8.86 -15.98
CA VAL A 109 10.89 -7.68 -16.65
C VAL A 109 9.54 -7.17 -16.13
N GLY A 110 9.56 -6.70 -14.88
CA GLY A 110 8.60 -5.71 -14.37
C GLY A 110 9.21 -5.13 -13.11
N SER A 111 9.39 -3.80 -13.05
CA SER A 111 10.09 -3.11 -11.96
C SER A 111 9.34 -3.32 -10.64
N LYS A 112 9.65 -4.42 -9.94
CA LYS A 112 9.08 -4.75 -8.62
C LYS A 112 9.32 -3.53 -7.73
N ARG A 113 8.25 -2.75 -7.45
CA ARG A 113 8.31 -1.71 -6.40
C ARG A 113 8.85 -2.41 -5.16
N LYS A 114 10.09 -2.09 -4.82
CA LYS A 114 10.79 -2.68 -3.69
C LYS A 114 9.94 -2.34 -2.47
N ARG A 115 9.20 -3.32 -1.93
CA ARG A 115 8.59 -3.19 -0.61
C ARG A 115 9.72 -2.76 0.32
N VAL A 116 9.65 -1.50 0.78
CA VAL A 116 10.74 -0.88 1.53
C VAL A 116 10.90 -1.58 2.88
N PHE A 117 9.80 -2.17 3.39
CA PHE A 117 9.71 -2.82 4.68
C PHE A 117 9.06 -4.20 4.56
N SER A 118 9.45 -5.13 5.43
CA SER A 118 8.82 -6.46 5.49
C SER A 118 7.42 -6.36 6.12
N PRO A 119 6.47 -7.24 5.76
CA PRO A 119 5.13 -7.26 6.39
C PRO A 119 5.17 -7.41 7.92
N ASP A 120 6.15 -8.15 8.43
CA ASP A 120 6.37 -8.33 9.87
C ASP A 120 6.84 -7.03 10.54
N ASP A 121 7.78 -6.30 9.91
CA ASP A 121 8.22 -4.99 10.42
C ASP A 121 7.07 -3.98 10.45
N ILE A 122 6.24 -3.93 9.40
CA ILE A 122 5.05 -3.05 9.35
C ILE A 122 4.10 -3.40 10.49
N THR A 123 3.79 -4.69 10.67
CA THR A 123 2.83 -5.15 11.69
C THR A 123 3.32 -4.86 13.10
N ARG A 124 4.59 -5.20 13.41
CA ARG A 124 5.20 -4.93 14.72
C ARG A 124 5.30 -3.43 14.99
N GLY A 125 5.70 -2.66 13.99
CA GLY A 125 5.85 -1.20 14.09
C GLY A 125 4.51 -0.50 14.30
N ALA A 126 3.49 -0.87 13.53
CA ALA A 126 2.14 -0.33 13.66
C ALA A 126 1.51 -0.66 15.02
N ALA A 127 1.68 -1.90 15.50
CA ALA A 127 1.22 -2.29 16.84
C ALA A 127 1.87 -1.45 17.93
N ARG A 128 3.20 -1.22 17.84
CA ARG A 128 3.93 -0.38 18.80
C ARG A 128 3.49 1.09 18.77
N ALA A 129 3.32 1.65 17.57
CA ALA A 129 2.82 3.01 17.38
C ALA A 129 1.41 3.17 17.98
N ARG A 130 0.54 2.16 17.80
CA ARG A 130 -0.81 2.18 18.38
C ARG A 130 -0.78 2.17 19.91
N LEU A 131 0.06 1.33 20.52
CA LEU A 131 0.25 1.32 21.98
C LEU A 131 0.73 2.67 22.50
N PHE A 132 1.67 3.32 21.82
CA PHE A 132 2.13 4.66 22.18
C PHE A 132 0.99 5.69 22.15
N LEU A 133 0.15 5.66 21.11
CA LEU A 133 -1.00 6.57 21.00
C LEU A 133 -2.05 6.31 22.09
N GLU A 134 -2.31 5.04 22.41
CA GLU A 134 -3.22 4.65 23.51
C GLU A 134 -2.69 5.15 24.86
N GLU A 135 -1.40 4.93 25.16
CA GLU A 135 -0.77 5.41 26.38
C GLU A 135 -0.77 6.94 26.46
N PHE A 136 -0.46 7.63 25.36
CA PHE A 136 -0.44 9.10 25.30
C PHE A 136 -1.83 9.69 25.49
N ALA A 137 -2.85 9.10 24.85
CA ALA A 137 -4.24 9.52 25.00
C ALA A 137 -4.79 9.29 26.41
N ALA A 138 -4.26 8.29 27.13
CA ALA A 138 -4.63 7.98 28.51
C ALA A 138 -3.96 8.89 29.56
N LEU A 139 -3.06 9.80 29.16
CA LEU A 139 -2.44 10.73 30.10
C LEU A 139 -3.48 11.69 30.68
N PRO A 140 -3.56 11.83 32.02
CA PRO A 140 -4.49 12.76 32.67
C PRO A 140 -3.93 14.19 32.55
N MET A 141 -4.09 14.79 31.37
CA MET A 141 -3.60 16.13 31.06
C MET A 141 -4.24 17.23 31.91
N ASP A 142 -5.45 16.98 32.43
CA ASP A 142 -6.20 17.94 33.24
C ASP A 142 -5.79 17.93 34.73
N GLU A 143 -5.12 16.86 35.20
CA GLU A 143 -4.76 16.68 36.62
C GLU A 143 -3.28 16.98 36.91
N MET A 144 -2.48 17.25 35.86
CA MET A 144 -1.04 17.42 35.96
C MET A 144 -0.57 18.84 35.64
N ASP A 145 0.54 19.24 36.26
CA ASP A 145 1.24 20.47 35.91
C ASP A 145 1.89 20.36 34.51
N GLY A 146 1.89 21.45 33.75
CA GLY A 146 2.37 21.46 32.36
C GLY A 146 3.83 21.00 32.21
N SER A 147 4.66 21.26 33.22
CA SER A 147 6.05 20.77 33.23
C SER A 147 6.14 19.24 33.31
N LYS A 148 5.24 18.59 34.07
CA LYS A 148 5.21 17.12 34.21
C LYS A 148 4.65 16.46 32.96
N ILE A 149 3.65 17.07 32.32
CA ILE A 149 3.10 16.59 31.04
C ILE A 149 4.20 16.60 29.97
N LEU A 150 4.98 17.68 29.89
CA LEU A 150 6.09 17.78 28.94
C LEU A 150 7.20 16.75 29.23
N GLU A 151 7.54 16.54 30.51
CA GLU A 151 8.51 15.51 30.91
C GLU A 151 8.03 14.09 30.53
N MET A 152 6.76 13.76 30.78
CA MET A 152 6.20 12.46 30.39
C MET A 152 6.13 12.31 28.86
N ALA A 153 5.69 13.34 28.13
CA ALA A 153 5.61 13.29 26.67
C ALA A 153 7.00 13.12 26.01
N THR A 154 8.01 13.83 26.52
CA THR A 154 9.40 13.69 26.04
C THR A 154 9.97 12.32 26.35
N LYS A 155 9.69 11.76 27.53
CA LYS A 155 10.06 10.39 27.87
C LYS A 155 9.42 9.36 26.95
N MET A 156 8.10 9.43 26.73
CA MET A 156 7.38 8.51 25.85
C MET A 156 7.87 8.61 24.40
N LYS A 157 8.20 9.82 23.93
CA LYS A 157 8.84 10.02 22.62
C LYS A 157 10.20 9.33 22.55
N ALA A 158 11.04 9.46 23.57
CA ALA A 158 12.35 8.83 23.62
C ALA A 158 12.26 7.29 23.65
N ASP A 159 11.29 6.75 24.39
CA ASP A 159 11.02 5.31 24.44
C ASP A 159 10.58 4.80 23.06
N LEU A 160 9.67 5.50 22.37
CA LEU A 160 9.26 5.14 21.00
C LEU A 160 10.42 5.24 20.01
N GLN A 161 11.28 6.26 20.13
CA GLN A 161 12.46 6.43 19.26
C GLN A 161 13.49 5.30 19.48
N LYS A 162 13.62 4.81 20.71
CA LYS A 162 14.45 3.64 21.02
C LYS A 162 13.88 2.38 20.38
N ASP A 163 12.58 2.15 20.49
CA ASP A 163 11.92 0.99 19.88
C ASP A 163 11.95 1.06 18.34
N ALA A 164 11.99 2.27 17.77
CA ALA A 164 12.18 2.46 16.35
C ALA A 164 13.58 2.04 15.88
N ALA A 165 14.62 2.05 16.75
CA ALA A 165 15.94 1.57 16.37
C ALA A 165 15.91 0.11 15.86
N ASP A 166 14.99 -0.70 16.39
CA ASP A 166 14.82 -2.12 16.07
C ASP A 166 13.75 -2.39 14.99
N ASN A 167 13.11 -1.35 14.45
CA ASN A 167 12.06 -1.48 13.43
C ASN A 167 12.22 -0.44 12.30
N PRO A 168 12.70 -0.86 11.11
CA PRO A 168 12.92 0.05 9.98
C PRO A 168 11.67 0.82 9.53
N TRP A 169 10.48 0.21 9.61
CA TRP A 169 9.22 0.89 9.27
C TRP A 169 8.89 1.98 10.28
N LEU A 170 9.18 1.78 11.58
CA LEU A 170 8.91 2.78 12.60
C LEU A 170 9.90 3.97 12.53
N GLN A 171 11.12 3.75 12.02
CA GLN A 171 12.12 4.83 11.87
C GLN A 171 11.70 5.93 10.90
N GLN A 172 10.85 5.64 9.91
CA GLN A 172 10.47 6.63 8.91
C GLN A 172 9.67 7.82 9.47
N PHE A 173 9.15 7.70 10.69
CA PHE A 173 8.36 8.73 11.36
C PHE A 173 9.21 9.68 12.23
N PHE A 174 10.53 9.45 12.33
CA PHE A 174 11.48 10.27 13.09
C PHE A 174 12.39 11.07 12.19
#